data_AF-A0A952HC56-F1
#
_entry.id   AF-A0A952HC56-F1
#
_cell.length_a   1.000
_cell.length_b   1.000
_cell.length_c   1.000
_cell.angle_alpha   90.00
_cell.angle_beta   90.00
_cell.angle_gamma   90.00
#
_symmetry.space_group_name_H-M   'P 1'
#
loop_
_entity.id
_entity.type
_entity.pdbx_description
1 polymer ?
#
loop_
_entity_poly.entity_id
_entity_poly.type
_entity_poly.pdbx_seq_one_letter_code
_entity_poly.pdbx_strand_id
1 'polypeptide(L)' 'MDVAELGLRERKRLATRRAIQLAALRLVKDRGLDAVTIDDISHDADVSPR' A
#
# COMPACT_ATOMS: atom_id res chain seq x y z
N MET A 1 19.16 9.10 -2.14
CA MET A 1 18.18 9.69 -3.07
C MET A 1 17.06 10.25 -2.23
N ASP A 2 16.99 11.59 -2.14
CA ASP A 2 15.96 12.26 -1.36
C ASP A 2 14.63 12.21 -2.11
N VAL A 3 13.53 11.89 -1.42
CA VAL A 3 12.19 11.85 -2.01
C VAL A 3 11.79 13.25 -2.52
N ALA A 4 12.45 14.32 -2.03
CA ALA A 4 12.30 15.68 -2.51
C ALA A 4 12.80 15.89 -3.96
N GLU A 5 13.84 15.17 -4.40
CA GLU A 5 14.38 15.25 -5.78
C GLU A 5 13.56 14.43 -6.80
N LEU A 6 12.74 13.51 -6.31
CA LEU A 6 11.87 12.69 -7.16
C LEU A 6 10.74 13.54 -7.71
N GLY A 7 10.52 13.50 -9.03
CA GLY A 7 9.39 14.16 -9.67
C GLY A 7 8.02 13.73 -9.09
N LEU A 8 7.00 14.57 -9.23
CA LEU A 8 5.66 14.35 -8.64
C LEU A 8 5.07 12.96 -8.93
N ARG A 9 5.31 12.43 -10.14
CA ARG A 9 4.87 11.08 -10.54
C ARG A 9 5.52 9.99 -9.71
N GLU A 10 6.83 10.08 -9.50
CA GLU A 10 7.58 9.07 -8.75
C GLU A 10 7.24 9.14 -7.25
N ARG A 11 7.02 10.34 -6.72
CA ARG A 11 6.49 10.52 -5.36
C ARG A 11 5.13 9.87 -5.17
N LYS A 12 4.19 10.07 -6.10
CA LYS A 12 2.87 9.41 -6.07
C LYS A 12 3.01 7.89 -6.12
N ARG A 13 3.85 7.37 -7.01
CA ARG A 13 4.12 5.93 -7.12
C ARG A 13 4.67 5.35 -5.81
N LEU A 14 5.62 6.04 -5.17
CA LEU A 14 6.19 5.62 -3.90
C LEU A 14 5.17 5.69 -2.76
N ALA A 15 4.33 6.73 -2.73
CA ALA A 15 3.26 6.88 -1.76
C ALA A 15 2.25 5.72 -1.86
N THR A 16 1.79 5.39 -3.07
CA THR A 16 0.91 4.24 -3.32
C THR A 16 1.55 2.94 -2.86
N ARG A 17 2.84 2.72 -3.17
CA ARG A 17 3.55 1.52 -2.73
C ARG A 17 3.60 1.40 -1.20
N ARG A 18 3.85 2.51 -0.51
CA ARG A 18 3.87 2.56 0.96
C ARG A 18 2.49 2.31 1.55
N ALA A 19 1.44 2.88 0.97
CA ALA A 19 0.06 2.66 1.41
C ALA A 19 -0.30 1.16 1.36
N ILE A 20 0.00 0.48 0.25
CA ILE A 20 -0.22 -0.97 0.10
C ILE A 20 0.54 -1.78 1.16
N GLN A 21 1.81 -1.45 1.40
CA GLN A 21 2.63 -2.16 2.40
C GLN A 21 2.08 -1.99 3.82
N LEU A 22 1.67 -0.77 4.19
CA LEU A 22 1.10 -0.48 5.50
C LEU A 22 -0.25 -1.16 5.70
N ALA A 23 -1.12 -1.13 4.68
CA ALA A 23 -2.39 -1.84 4.67
C ALA A 23 -2.21 -3.35 4.89
N ALA A 24 -1.31 -3.97 4.13
CA ALA A 24 -1.00 -5.39 4.26
C ALA A 24 -0.49 -5.75 5.66
N LEU A 25 0.49 -4.99 6.19
CA LEU A 25 1.02 -5.25 7.53
C LEU A 25 -0.03 -5.09 8.62
N ARG A 26 -0.90 -4.08 8.51
CA ARG A 26 -2.00 -3.86 9.46
C ARG A 26 -3.01 -5.00 9.43
N LEU A 27 -3.52 -5.32 8.24
CA LEU A 27 -4.53 -6.36 8.09
C LEU A 27 -4.01 -7.73 8.53
N VAL A 28 -2.78 -8.07 8.19
CA VAL A 28 -2.15 -9.34 8.60
C VAL A 28 -1.94 -9.39 10.11
N LYS A 29 -1.53 -8.26 10.72
CA LYS A 29 -1.40 -8.17 12.17
C LYS A 29 -2.74 -8.36 12.89
N ASP A 30 -3.82 -7.82 12.33
CA ASP A 30 -5.13 -7.81 12.98
C ASP A 30 -5.92 -9.11 12.75
N ARG A 31 -5.79 -9.74 11.58
CA ARG A 31 -6.62 -10.89 11.15
C ARG A 31 -5.84 -12.18 10.92
N GLY A 32 -4.51 -12.11 10.83
CA GLY A 32 -3.65 -13.23 10.42
C GLY A 32 -3.48 -13.31 8.90
N LEU A 33 -2.38 -13.91 8.44
CA LEU A 33 -2.00 -13.94 7.02
C LEU A 33 -3.03 -14.68 6.15
N ASP A 34 -3.59 -15.79 6.66
CA ASP A 34 -4.53 -16.63 5.92
C ASP A 34 -5.89 -15.96 5.68
N ALA A 35 -6.22 -14.92 6.44
CA ALA A 35 -7.50 -14.22 6.39
C ALA A 35 -7.47 -12.92 5.58
N VAL A 36 -6.31 -12.53 5.02
CA VAL A 36 -6.14 -11.26 4.30
C VAL A 36 -6.04 -11.51 2.80
N THR A 37 -6.92 -10.85 2.04
CA THR A 37 -6.92 -10.94 0.57
C THR A 37 -6.28 -9.72 -0.09
N ILE A 38 -5.98 -9.83 -1.38
CA ILE A 38 -5.52 -8.69 -2.19
C ILE A 38 -6.60 -7.60 -2.23
N ASP A 39 -7.88 -7.98 -2.30
CA ASP A 39 -9.00 -7.04 -2.35
C ASP A 39 -9.11 -6.23 -1.05
N ASP A 40 -8.94 -6.87 0.10
CA ASP A 40 -8.88 -6.19 1.40
C ASP A 40 -7.76 -5.14 1.44
N ILE A 41 -6.55 -5.52 0.98
CA ILE A 41 -5.39 -4.62 0.96
C ILE A 41 -5.63 -3.47 -0.01
N SER A 42 -6.18 -3.74 -1.19
CA SER A 42 -6.48 -2.74 -2.20
C SER A 42 -7.52 -1.72 -1.71
N HIS A 43 -8.60 -2.21 -1.09
CA HIS A 43 -9.63 -1.36 -0.48
C HIS A 43 -9.05 -0.50 0.64
N ASP A 44 -8.25 -1.10 1.52
CA ASP A 44 -7.67 -0.40 2.68
C ASP A 44 -6.60 0.63 2.28
N ALA A 45 -5.86 0.38 1.21
CA ALA A 45 -4.85 1.28 0.66
C ALA A 45 -5.41 2.35 -0.30
N ASP A 46 -6.74 2.39 -0.50
CA ASP A 46 -7.42 3.29 -1.46
C ASP A 46 -6.84 3.18 -2.88
N VAL A 47 -6.65 1.94 -3.35
CA VAL A 47 -6.17 1.64 -4.70
C VAL A 47 -7.14 0.70 -5.40
N SER A 48 -7.38 0.95 -6.69
CA SER A 48 -8.14 0.00 -7.49
C SER A 48 -7.35 -1.30 -7.66
N PRO A 49 -7.92 -2.47 -7.33
CA PRO A 49 -7.33 -3.75 -7.73
C PRO A 49 -7.26 -3.78 -9.26
N ARG A 50 -6.08 -4.08 -9.78
CA ARG A 50 -5.78 -4.13 -11.22
C ARG A 50 -5.62 -5.56 -11.69
#